data_AF-A0A803JEX3-F1
#
_entry.id   AF-A0A803JEX3-F1
#
_cell.length_a   1.000
_cell.length_b   1.000
_cell.length_c   1.000
_cell.angle_alpha   90.00
_cell.angle_beta   90.00
_cell.angle_gamma   90.00
#
_symmetry.space_group_name_H-M   'P 1'
#
loop_
_entity.id
_entity.type
_entity.pdbx_description
1 polymer ?
#
loop_
_entity_poly.entity_id
_entity_poly.type
_entity_poly.pdbx_seq_one_letter_code
_entity_poly.pdbx_strand_id
1 'polypeptide(L)'
;IVWYLMFLTLLFLCYSAAQVSLTQPVSESVKPGETVRISCTLSGYSISDRYVFWYQQKSGNRPRYLLYFRYDSDKHQGDGVPDRFSGSKDSPNNVGYLTIRGALLEDDADYYCAIWHPPSNTLHSGVLL
;
A
#
# COMPACT_ATOMS: atom_id res chain seq x y z
N ILE A 1 -42.01 20.07 5.49
CA ILE A 1 -41.67 18.82 4.75
C ILE A 1 -40.62 19.10 3.67
N VAL A 2 -40.82 20.06 2.76
CA VAL A 2 -39.86 20.40 1.69
C VAL A 2 -38.49 20.88 2.21
N TRP A 3 -38.44 21.70 3.27
CA TRP A 3 -37.15 22.12 3.85
C TRP A 3 -36.37 20.94 4.44
N TYR A 4 -37.07 19.94 5.01
CA TYR A 4 -36.44 18.83 5.72
C TYR A 4 -35.79 17.90 4.70
N LEU A 5 -36.45 17.71 3.56
CA LEU A 5 -35.91 16.97 2.43
C LEU A 5 -34.69 17.66 1.81
N MET A 6 -34.70 19.00 1.67
CA MET A 6 -33.52 19.75 1.22
C MET A 6 -32.34 19.69 2.21
N PHE A 7 -32.61 19.76 3.50
CA PHE A 7 -31.56 19.67 4.52
C PHE A 7 -30.99 18.25 4.62
N LEU A 8 -31.86 17.23 4.49
CA LEU A 8 -31.47 15.81 4.49
C LEU A 8 -30.66 15.44 3.23
N THR A 9 -30.99 15.99 2.06
CA THR A 9 -30.18 15.80 0.84
C THR A 9 -28.83 16.51 0.93
N LEU A 10 -28.76 17.71 1.54
CA LEU A 10 -27.49 18.39 1.79
C LEU A 10 -26.59 17.59 2.75
N LEU A 11 -27.18 16.97 3.78
CA LEU A 11 -26.47 16.07 4.71
C LEU A 11 -25.99 14.78 4.01
N PHE A 12 -26.78 14.23 3.09
CA PHE A 12 -26.37 13.07 2.28
C PHE A 12 -25.24 13.39 1.29
N LEU A 13 -25.24 14.59 0.70
CA LEU A 13 -24.20 15.06 -0.22
C LEU A 13 -22.87 15.38 0.48
N CYS A 14 -22.89 15.67 1.79
CA CYS A 14 -21.67 15.89 2.57
C CYS A 14 -21.03 14.57 3.06
N TYR A 15 -21.78 13.46 3.05
CA TYR A 15 -21.33 12.16 3.55
C TYR A 15 -20.49 11.36 2.53
N SER A 16 -20.46 11.78 1.26
CA SER A 16 -19.75 11.07 0.18
C SER A 16 -18.40 11.68 -0.17
N ALA A 17 -17.68 12.26 0.80
CA ALA A 17 -16.24 12.43 0.63
C ALA A 17 -15.60 11.03 0.63
N ALA A 18 -15.12 10.57 -0.52
CA ALA A 18 -14.45 9.28 -0.63
C ALA A 18 -13.24 9.25 0.32
N GLN A 19 -13.34 8.51 1.41
CA GLN A 19 -12.25 8.36 2.37
C GLN A 19 -11.12 7.55 1.72
N VAL A 20 -9.92 8.12 1.69
CA VAL A 20 -8.73 7.41 1.22
C VAL A 20 -8.28 6.42 2.27
N SER A 21 -8.10 5.17 1.88
CA SER A 21 -7.60 4.13 2.77
C SER A 21 -6.69 3.14 2.04
N LEU A 22 -5.78 2.53 2.79
CA LEU A 22 -4.94 1.43 2.34
C LEU A 22 -5.33 0.16 3.09
N THR A 23 -5.51 -0.93 2.36
CA THR A 23 -5.84 -2.25 2.91
C THR A 23 -4.75 -3.24 2.54
N GLN A 24 -4.29 -3.99 3.54
CA GLN A 24 -3.31 -5.08 3.40
C GLN A 24 -3.90 -6.38 3.97
N PRO A 25 -3.41 -7.56 3.54
CA PRO A 25 -3.77 -8.81 4.19
C PRO A 25 -3.29 -8.78 5.65
N VAL A 26 -4.07 -9.39 6.55
CA VAL A 26 -3.74 -9.43 7.99
C VAL A 26 -2.48 -10.25 8.25
N SER A 27 -2.29 -11.33 7.49
CA SER A 27 -1.12 -12.20 7.58
C SER A 27 -1.05 -13.05 6.32
N GLU A 28 0.17 -13.43 5.93
CA GLU A 28 0.47 -14.35 4.84
C GLU A 28 1.52 -15.34 5.35
N SER A 29 1.31 -16.64 5.12
CA SER A 29 2.25 -17.70 5.49
C SER A 29 2.70 -18.44 4.25
N VAL A 30 4.02 -18.56 4.05
CA VAL A 30 4.61 -19.31 2.93
C VAL A 30 5.74 -20.21 3.44
N LYS A 31 6.05 -21.28 2.70
CA LYS A 31 7.22 -22.11 3.05
C LYS A 31 8.51 -21.43 2.61
N PRO A 32 9.63 -21.69 3.29
CA PRO A 32 10.94 -21.25 2.81
C PRO A 32 11.20 -21.70 1.37
N GLY A 33 11.68 -20.79 0.53
CA GLY A 33 11.92 -21.01 -0.89
C GLY A 33 10.72 -20.72 -1.81
N GLU A 34 9.51 -20.55 -1.28
CA GLU A 34 8.34 -20.15 -2.08
C GLU A 34 8.34 -18.64 -2.36
N THR A 35 7.50 -18.21 -3.31
CA THR A 35 7.31 -16.79 -3.60
C THR A 35 6.07 -16.28 -2.86
N VAL A 36 6.22 -15.22 -2.09
CA VAL A 36 5.09 -14.50 -1.48
C VAL A 36 4.84 -13.19 -2.21
N ARG A 37 3.56 -12.82 -2.32
CA ARG A 37 3.12 -11.59 -2.95
C ARG A 37 2.12 -10.86 -2.05
N ILE A 38 2.60 -9.82 -1.38
CA ILE A 38 1.84 -9.03 -0.42
C ILE A 38 1.13 -7.89 -1.16
N SER A 39 -0.17 -7.75 -0.96
CA SER A 39 -1.00 -6.72 -1.60
C SER A 39 -1.19 -5.48 -0.72
N CYS A 40 -1.31 -4.33 -1.37
CA CYS A 40 -1.68 -3.05 -0.80
C CYS A 40 -2.72 -2.39 -1.71
N THR A 41 -3.98 -2.41 -1.29
CA THR A 41 -5.10 -1.90 -2.08
C THR A 41 -5.40 -0.47 -1.69
N LEU A 42 -5.41 0.44 -2.67
CA LEU A 42 -5.80 1.84 -2.50
C LEU A 42 -7.29 2.03 -2.78
N SER A 43 -8.02 2.56 -1.81
CA SER A 43 -9.39 3.03 -2.00
C SER A 43 -9.43 4.56 -2.08
N GLY A 44 -10.37 5.08 -2.87
CA GLY A 44 -10.63 6.53 -3.02
C GLY A 44 -9.99 7.18 -4.24
N TYR A 45 -8.84 6.69 -4.73
CA TYR A 45 -8.17 7.23 -5.93
C TYR A 45 -7.51 6.14 -6.78
N SER A 46 -7.12 6.48 -8.02
CA SER A 46 -6.34 5.59 -8.86
C SER A 46 -4.88 5.49 -8.39
N ILE A 47 -4.36 4.26 -8.32
CA ILE A 47 -2.96 3.98 -7.97
C ILE A 47 -1.97 4.22 -9.13
N SER A 48 -2.47 4.34 -10.36
CA SER A 48 -1.68 4.29 -11.60
C SER A 48 -0.46 5.21 -11.57
N ASP A 49 -0.68 6.45 -11.13
CA ASP A 49 0.32 7.51 -11.10
C ASP A 49 0.79 7.86 -9.67
N ARG A 50 0.85 6.85 -8.80
CA ARG A 50 1.25 7.01 -7.40
C ARG A 50 2.55 6.28 -7.11
N TYR A 51 3.34 6.83 -6.21
CA TYR A 51 4.50 6.13 -5.67
C TYR A 51 4.01 5.17 -4.60
N VAL A 52 4.36 3.89 -4.72
CA VAL A 52 4.09 2.87 -3.71
C VAL A 52 5.41 2.56 -3.03
N PHE A 53 5.46 2.72 -1.71
CA PHE A 53 6.60 2.44 -0.85
C PHE A 53 6.32 1.19 -0.02
N TRP A 54 7.35 0.40 0.21
CA TRP A 54 7.30 -0.77 1.09
C TRP A 54 8.35 -0.68 2.18
N TYR A 55 7.94 -1.09 3.38
CA TYR A 55 8.77 -1.15 4.57
C TYR A 55 8.67 -2.53 5.21
N GLN A 56 9.75 -2.98 5.83
CA GLN A 56 9.81 -4.20 6.63
C GLN A 56 10.09 -3.82 8.08
N GLN A 57 9.35 -4.37 9.01
CA GLN A 57 9.59 -4.21 10.43
C GLN A 57 9.72 -5.58 11.10
N LYS A 58 10.91 -5.87 11.62
CA LYS A 58 11.12 -7.02 12.50
C LYS A 58 10.72 -6.64 13.92
N SER A 59 10.25 -7.62 14.70
CA SER A 59 9.88 -7.42 16.10
C SER A 59 10.98 -6.70 16.88
N GLY A 60 10.60 -5.63 17.60
CA GLY A 60 11.51 -4.78 18.37
C GLY A 60 12.35 -3.77 17.56
N ASN A 61 12.29 -3.78 16.23
CA ASN A 61 13.02 -2.86 15.36
C ASN A 61 12.11 -1.77 14.79
N ARG A 62 12.74 -0.70 14.29
CA ARG A 62 12.04 0.34 13.51
C ARG A 62 11.75 -0.15 12.09
N PRO A 63 10.73 0.37 11.41
CA PRO A 63 10.52 0.09 9.99
C PRO A 63 11.76 0.42 9.15
N ARG A 64 12.20 -0.56 8.36
CA ARG A 64 13.29 -0.44 7.37
C ARG A 64 12.66 -0.24 5.99
N TYR A 65 13.11 0.79 5.28
CA TYR A 65 12.73 1.00 3.88
C TYR A 65 13.23 -0.15 2.99
N LEU A 66 12.33 -0.71 2.17
CA LEU A 66 12.65 -1.74 1.20
C LEU A 66 12.80 -1.17 -0.20
N LEU A 67 11.72 -0.61 -0.74
CA LEU A 67 11.66 -0.14 -2.12
C LEU A 67 10.51 0.83 -2.35
N TYR A 68 10.60 1.57 -3.45
CA TYR A 68 9.48 2.28 -4.02
C TYR A 68 9.37 2.03 -5.52
N PHE A 69 8.17 2.20 -6.05
CA PHE A 69 7.94 2.24 -7.49
C PHE A 69 6.73 3.10 -7.85
N ARG A 70 6.86 3.88 -8.93
CA ARG A 70 5.75 4.54 -9.64
C ARG A 70 5.53 3.88 -10.99
N TYR A 71 6.59 3.60 -11.72
CA TYR A 71 6.57 2.85 -12.99
C TYR A 71 7.76 1.90 -13.01
N ASP A 72 7.84 1.03 -14.00
CA ASP A 72 9.03 0.17 -14.15
C ASP A 72 10.32 0.97 -14.38
N SER A 73 10.19 2.17 -14.97
CA SER A 73 11.28 3.12 -15.20
C SER A 73 11.57 4.07 -14.04
N ASP A 74 10.68 4.15 -13.03
CA ASP A 74 10.83 5.00 -11.84
C ASP A 74 10.58 4.16 -10.59
N LYS A 75 11.66 3.53 -10.13
CA LYS A 75 11.72 2.66 -8.97
C LYS A 75 13.10 2.71 -8.33
N HIS A 76 13.15 2.45 -7.03
CA HIS A 76 14.40 2.40 -6.27
C HIS A 76 14.33 1.26 -5.27
N GLN A 77 15.44 0.52 -5.17
CA GLN A 77 15.65 -0.50 -4.16
C GLN A 77 16.52 0.09 -3.06
N GLY A 78 16.13 -0.10 -1.80
CA GLY A 78 16.87 0.39 -0.64
C GLY A 78 18.20 -0.36 -0.43
N ASP A 79 19.10 0.28 0.31
CA ASP A 79 20.44 -0.26 0.54
C ASP A 79 20.40 -1.62 1.25
N GLY A 80 21.13 -2.58 0.68
CA GLY A 80 21.23 -3.95 1.19
C GLY A 80 19.90 -4.73 1.13
N VAL A 81 18.92 -4.29 0.34
CA VAL A 81 17.69 -5.05 0.08
C VAL A 81 17.98 -6.00 -1.09
N PRO A 82 17.80 -7.33 -0.90
CA PRO A 82 18.17 -8.30 -1.93
C PRO A 82 17.28 -8.22 -3.18
N ASP A 83 17.82 -8.54 -4.36
CA ASP A 83 17.10 -8.51 -5.65
C ASP A 83 15.89 -9.46 -5.73
N ARG A 84 15.74 -10.34 -4.74
CA ARG A 84 14.56 -11.19 -4.59
C ARG A 84 13.29 -10.40 -4.25
N PHE A 85 13.43 -9.17 -3.74
CA PHE A 85 12.35 -8.23 -3.46
C PHE A 85 12.05 -7.38 -4.70
N SER A 86 10.78 -7.28 -5.06
CA SER A 86 10.34 -6.48 -6.21
C SER A 86 8.95 -5.89 -6.01
N GLY A 87 8.73 -4.70 -6.56
CA GLY A 87 7.44 -4.01 -6.55
C GLY A 87 6.73 -4.13 -7.90
N SER A 88 5.40 -4.26 -7.90
CA SER A 88 4.59 -4.19 -9.11
C SER A 88 3.20 -3.63 -8.84
N LYS A 89 2.51 -3.17 -9.88
CA LYS A 89 1.19 -2.51 -9.76
C LYS A 89 0.16 -3.17 -10.67
N ASP A 90 -1.03 -3.40 -10.13
CA ASP A 90 -2.25 -3.71 -10.85
C ASP A 90 -3.14 -2.48 -10.81
N SER A 91 -2.91 -1.59 -11.78
CA SER A 91 -3.60 -0.30 -11.88
C SER A 91 -5.13 -0.43 -12.05
N PRO A 92 -5.66 -1.35 -12.88
CA PRO A 92 -7.11 -1.59 -12.96
C PRO A 92 -7.77 -1.92 -11.62
N ASN A 93 -7.09 -2.66 -10.75
CA ASN A 93 -7.63 -3.08 -9.45
C ASN A 93 -7.16 -2.19 -8.27
N ASN A 94 -6.39 -1.14 -8.55
CA ASN A 94 -5.79 -0.25 -7.54
C ASN A 94 -4.92 -0.97 -6.49
N VAL A 95 -4.15 -1.98 -6.92
CA VAL A 95 -3.31 -2.77 -6.02
C VAL A 95 -1.83 -2.56 -6.31
N GLY A 96 -1.05 -2.23 -5.29
CA GLY A 96 0.41 -2.34 -5.28
C GLY A 96 0.83 -3.66 -4.66
N TYR A 97 1.86 -4.31 -5.21
CA TYR A 97 2.37 -5.58 -4.71
C TYR A 97 3.84 -5.47 -4.33
N LEU A 98 4.19 -6.11 -3.22
CA LEU A 98 5.55 -6.52 -2.90
C LEU A 98 5.67 -8.02 -3.18
N THR A 99 6.60 -8.40 -4.03
CA THR A 99 6.90 -9.80 -4.34
C THR A 99 8.27 -10.14 -3.77
N ILE A 100 8.33 -11.20 -2.95
CA ILE A 100 9.56 -11.75 -2.39
C ILE A 100 9.72 -13.15 -2.96
N ARG A 101 10.71 -13.33 -3.83
CA ARG A 101 11.01 -14.63 -4.44
C ARG A 101 11.93 -15.43 -3.54
N GLY A 102 11.66 -16.72 -3.34
CA GLY A 102 12.54 -17.56 -2.53
C GLY A 102 12.60 -17.07 -1.08
N ALA A 103 11.44 -16.90 -0.45
CA ALA A 103 11.31 -16.38 0.91
C ALA A 103 12.21 -17.15 1.89
N LEU A 104 12.94 -16.41 2.72
CA LEU A 104 13.84 -16.95 3.74
C LEU A 104 13.24 -16.76 5.13
N LEU A 105 13.76 -17.49 6.12
CA LEU A 105 13.35 -17.32 7.52
C LEU A 105 13.61 -15.88 8.02
N GLU A 106 14.65 -15.23 7.50
CA GLU A 106 14.97 -13.83 7.82
C GLU A 106 13.97 -12.82 7.22
N ASP A 107 13.11 -13.25 6.30
CA ASP A 107 12.07 -12.40 5.69
C ASP A 107 10.78 -12.38 6.54
N ASP A 108 10.71 -13.17 7.61
CA ASP A 108 9.59 -13.13 8.56
C ASP A 108 9.57 -11.79 9.33
N ALA A 109 8.53 -11.00 9.09
CA ALA A 109 8.41 -9.62 9.55
C ALA A 109 7.00 -9.06 9.26
N ASP A 110 6.69 -7.92 9.88
CA ASP A 110 5.57 -7.09 9.48
C ASP A 110 5.95 -6.24 8.25
N TYR A 111 5.06 -6.17 7.27
CA TYR A 111 5.27 -5.41 6.04
C TYR A 111 4.23 -4.31 5.90
N TYR A 112 4.69 -3.09 5.65
CA TYR A 112 3.81 -1.92 5.56
C TYR A 112 3.97 -1.24 4.21
N CYS A 113 2.83 -0.87 3.60
CA CYS A 113 2.83 -0.01 2.43
C CYS A 113 2.50 1.44 2.78
N ALA A 114 3.08 2.36 2.00
CA ALA A 114 2.66 3.75 1.96
C ALA A 114 2.52 4.20 0.51
N ILE A 115 1.60 5.11 0.25
CA ILE A 115 1.32 5.66 -1.07
C ILE A 115 1.44 7.17 -1.02
N TRP A 116 2.32 7.72 -1.86
CA TRP A 116 2.42 9.16 -2.06
C TRP A 116 1.64 9.58 -3.30
N HIS A 117 0.83 10.62 -3.14
CA HIS A 117 0.00 11.23 -4.17
C HIS A 117 0.63 12.55 -4.65
N PRO A 118 1.34 12.57 -5.80
CA PRO A 118 2.08 13.77 -6.22
C PRO A 118 1.19 15.01 -6.45
N PRO A 119 0.00 14.92 -7.08
CA PRO A 119 -0.91 16.06 -7.23
C PRO A 119 -1.30 16.80 -5.95
N SER A 120 -1.45 16.11 -4.82
CA SER A 120 -1.81 16.74 -3.53
C SER A 120 -0.67 16.75 -2.50
N ASN A 121 0.51 16.22 -2.84
CA ASN A 121 1.63 16.01 -1.92
C ASN A 121 1.26 15.25 -0.64
N THR A 122 0.24 14.38 -0.67
CA THR A 122 -0.22 13.64 0.52
C THR A 122 0.40 12.25 0.58
N LEU A 123 0.84 11.85 1.78
CA LEU A 123 1.27 10.48 2.09
C LEU A 123 0.14 9.77 2.82
N HIS A 124 -0.27 8.62 2.29
CA HIS A 124 -1.21 7.72 2.93
C HIS A 124 -0.45 6.45 3.34
N SER A 125 -0.50 6.05 4.60
CA SER A 125 0.07 4.79 5.07
C SER A 125 -1.03 3.85 5.53
N GLY A 126 -0.80 2.53 5.43
CA GLY A 126 -1.65 1.55 6.10
C GLY A 126 -1.71 1.80 7.60
N VAL A 127 -2.74 1.24 8.26
CA VAL A 127 -2.82 1.28 9.72
C VAL A 127 -1.61 0.54 10.27
N LEU A 128 -0.73 1.26 10.97
CA LEU A 128 0.28 0.69 11.86
C LEU A 128 -0.51 0.10 13.05
N LEU A 129 -0.94 -1.15 12.95
CA LEU A 129 -1.38 -1.90 14.13
C LEU A 129 -0.15 -2.41 14.88
#